data_AF-A0A7V9VLX4-F1
#
_entry.id   AF-A0A7V9VLX4-F1
#
_cell.length_a   1.000
_cell.length_b   1.000
_cell.length_c   1.000
_cell.angle_alpha   90.00
_cell.angle_beta   90.00
_cell.angle_gamma   90.00
#
_symmetry.space_group_name_H-M   'P 1'
#
loop_
_entity.id
_entity.type
_entity.pdbx_description
1 polymer ?
#
loop_
_entity_poly.entity_id
_entity_poly.type
_entity_poly.pdbx_seq_one_letter_code
_entity_poly.pdbx_strand_id
1 'polypeptide(L)'
;MNAQLALAGYLLYLGLAFGARTVIQIRRTGSTGFHGLGGRIFSAEWSAGVLFAVALAMGFGAPLLDLAGVLDPIRALDSGAVHVVGGALFLLGLIATLIGQMTMGVSWRIGVDHSERTEMVTGGPFGLVRNPIFSAMIPTSLGLVLLVPNPLAVVGLLALVVALELQVRVVEEPYLLSTHGATYAEYTSRVGRFVPGIGRR
;
A
#
# COMPACT_ATOMS: atom_id res chain seq x y z
N MET A 1 18.71 -9.34 15.58
CA MET A 1 17.36 -9.89 15.82
C MET A 1 16.28 -9.09 15.09
N ASN A 2 16.22 -7.76 15.25
CA ASN A 2 15.14 -6.95 14.64
C ASN A 2 15.14 -7.00 13.11
N ALA A 3 16.29 -6.97 12.45
CA ALA A 3 16.35 -7.08 10.99
C ALA A 3 15.90 -8.44 10.44
N GLN A 4 16.08 -9.53 11.19
CA GLN A 4 15.54 -10.85 10.81
C GLN A 4 14.02 -10.85 10.92
N LEU A 5 13.48 -10.29 12.01
CA LEU A 5 12.03 -10.14 12.20
C LEU A 5 11.42 -9.23 11.14
N ALA A 6 12.08 -8.11 10.82
CA ALA A 6 11.67 -7.19 9.77
C ALA A 6 11.66 -7.88 8.40
N LEU A 7 12.72 -8.60 8.04
CA LEU A 7 12.79 -9.35 6.78
C LEU A 7 11.72 -10.43 6.70
N ALA A 8 11.58 -11.25 7.74
CA ALA A 8 10.57 -12.32 7.79
C ALA A 8 9.15 -11.75 7.74
N GLY A 9 8.88 -10.68 8.49
CA GLY A 9 7.61 -9.97 8.48
C GLY A 9 7.31 -9.34 7.12
N TYR A 10 8.31 -8.77 6.45
CA TYR A 10 8.16 -8.20 5.12
C TYR A 10 7.89 -9.26 4.05
N LEU A 11 8.60 -10.39 4.11
CA LEU A 11 8.34 -11.54 3.24
C LEU A 11 6.93 -12.11 3.46
N LEU A 12 6.50 -12.22 4.72
CA LEU A 12 5.13 -12.61 5.06
C LEU A 12 4.11 -11.62 4.50
N TYR A 13 4.37 -10.31 4.63
CA TYR A 13 3.52 -9.26 4.08
C TYR A 13 3.42 -9.38 2.56
N LEU A 14 4.54 -9.51 1.84
CA LEU A 14 4.54 -9.72 0.39
C LEU A 14 3.80 -10.99 -0.01
N GLY A 15 4.05 -12.08 0.71
CA GLY A 15 3.43 -13.38 0.51
C GLY A 15 1.92 -13.34 0.70
N LEU A 16 1.40 -12.66 1.74
CA LEU A 16 -0.03 -12.58 2.02
C LEU A 16 -0.74 -11.53 1.16
N ALA A 17 -0.25 -10.29 1.20
CA ALA A 17 -0.91 -9.14 0.57
C ALA A 17 -0.82 -9.18 -0.96
N PHE A 18 0.21 -9.80 -1.54
CA PHE A 18 0.35 -9.89 -2.99
C PHE A 18 0.30 -11.34 -3.47
N GLY A 19 1.13 -12.24 -2.93
CA GLY A 19 1.19 -13.64 -3.41
C GLY A 19 -0.13 -14.39 -3.29
N ALA A 20 -0.59 -14.64 -2.06
CA ALA A 20 -1.83 -15.32 -1.75
C ALA A 20 -3.03 -14.58 -2.34
N ARG A 21 -3.03 -13.24 -2.27
CA ARG A 21 -4.10 -12.44 -2.85
C ARG A 21 -4.23 -12.62 -4.37
N THR A 22 -3.10 -12.67 -5.10
CA THR A 22 -3.06 -12.94 -6.54
C THR A 22 -3.63 -14.32 -6.84
N VAL A 23 -3.20 -15.35 -6.11
CA VAL A 23 -3.68 -16.74 -6.31
C VAL A 23 -5.19 -16.83 -6.08
N ILE A 24 -5.71 -16.18 -5.04
CA ILE A 24 -7.15 -16.13 -4.77
C ILE A 24 -7.89 -15.40 -5.91
N GLN A 25 -7.32 -14.31 -6.43
CA GLN A 25 -7.93 -13.57 -7.55
C GLN A 25 -8.02 -14.45 -8.80
N ILE A 26 -6.91 -15.07 -9.22
CA ILE A 26 -6.86 -15.96 -10.40
C ILE A 26 -7.88 -17.08 -10.26
N ARG A 27 -7.99 -17.71 -9.08
CA ARG A 27 -8.95 -18.79 -8.85
C ARG A 27 -10.41 -18.34 -8.92
N ARG A 28 -10.71 -17.07 -8.64
CA ARG A 28 -12.08 -16.54 -8.64
C ARG A 28 -12.49 -15.88 -9.96
N THR A 29 -11.55 -15.26 -10.67
CA THR A 29 -11.84 -14.42 -11.84
C THR A 29 -11.07 -14.81 -13.10
N GLY A 30 -10.08 -15.71 -13.00
CA GLY A 30 -9.17 -16.05 -14.10
C GLY A 30 -8.10 -14.99 -14.39
N SER A 31 -8.11 -13.84 -13.70
CA SER A 31 -7.14 -12.74 -13.86
C SER A 31 -6.28 -12.57 -12.62
N THR A 32 -5.05 -12.09 -12.80
CA THR A 32 -4.14 -11.76 -11.69
C THR A 32 -4.65 -10.59 -10.84
N GLY A 33 -5.48 -9.71 -11.44
CA GLY A 33 -5.87 -8.43 -10.85
C GLY A 33 -4.78 -7.35 -10.95
N PHE A 34 -3.60 -7.65 -11.49
CA PHE A 34 -2.53 -6.69 -11.71
C PHE A 34 -2.60 -6.13 -13.13
N HIS A 35 -2.74 -4.81 -13.24
CA HIS A 35 -2.71 -4.08 -14.50
C HIS A 35 -1.38 -3.31 -14.67
N GLY A 36 -0.44 -3.54 -13.73
CA GLY A 36 0.98 -3.23 -13.89
C GLY A 36 1.32 -1.74 -13.92
N LEU A 37 2.47 -1.43 -14.51
CA LEU A 37 2.92 -0.08 -14.85
C LEU A 37 2.10 0.42 -16.04
N GLY A 38 0.84 0.79 -15.80
CA GLY A 38 -0.07 1.25 -16.82
C GLY A 38 0.32 2.61 -17.42
N GLY A 39 -0.35 2.96 -18.51
CA GLY A 39 -0.14 4.24 -19.20
C GLY A 39 1.14 4.33 -20.03
N ARG A 40 1.40 5.53 -20.56
CA ARG A 40 2.62 5.82 -21.34
C ARG A 40 3.82 5.94 -20.41
N ILE A 41 5.02 5.61 -20.90
CA ILE A 41 6.26 5.87 -20.16
C ILE A 41 6.31 7.35 -19.76
N PHE A 42 6.68 7.62 -18.51
CA PHE A 42 6.66 8.96 -17.88
C PHE A 42 5.28 9.59 -17.63
N SER A 43 4.19 8.86 -17.86
CA SER A 43 2.87 9.29 -17.36
C SER A 43 2.80 9.17 -15.83
N ALA A 44 1.79 9.81 -15.23
CA ALA A 44 1.54 9.71 -13.79
C ALA A 44 1.28 8.27 -13.34
N GLU A 45 0.54 7.49 -14.13
CA GLU A 45 0.24 6.09 -13.86
C GLU A 45 1.50 5.22 -13.88
N TRP A 46 2.33 5.37 -14.93
CA TRP A 46 3.60 4.68 -15.02
C TRP A 46 4.53 5.04 -13.85
N SER A 47 4.61 6.34 -13.53
CA SER A 47 5.46 6.84 -12.44
C SER A 47 4.99 6.34 -11.07
N ALA A 48 3.68 6.27 -10.83
CA ALA A 48 3.12 5.73 -9.60
C ALA A 48 3.48 4.26 -9.43
N GLY A 49 3.30 3.46 -10.50
CA GLY A 49 3.68 2.05 -10.49
C GLY A 49 5.18 1.84 -10.27
N VAL A 50 6.04 2.65 -10.92
CA VAL A 50 7.50 2.54 -10.75
C VAL A 50 7.91 2.89 -9.34
N LEU A 51 7.41 4.00 -8.79
CA LEU A 51 7.69 4.39 -7.40
C LEU A 51 7.20 3.33 -6.42
N PHE A 52 6.06 2.71 -6.68
CA PHE A 52 5.54 1.61 -5.87
C PHE A 52 6.47 0.40 -5.90
N ALA A 53 6.91 -0.03 -7.10
CA ALA A 53 7.85 -1.14 -7.25
C ALA A 53 9.20 -0.85 -6.58
N VAL A 54 9.72 0.38 -6.72
CA VAL A 54 10.94 0.84 -6.05
C VAL A 54 10.75 0.82 -4.53
N ALA A 55 9.62 1.30 -4.03
CA ALA A 55 9.32 1.26 -2.59
C ALA A 55 9.27 -0.18 -2.06
N LEU A 56 8.71 -1.13 -2.82
CA LEU A 56 8.72 -2.54 -2.43
C LEU A 56 10.13 -3.13 -2.41
N ALA A 57 10.94 -2.82 -3.43
CA ALA A 57 12.34 -3.25 -3.50
C ALA A 57 13.17 -2.68 -2.35
N MET A 58 12.97 -1.40 -2.00
CA MET A 58 13.62 -0.76 -0.86
C MET A 58 13.15 -1.33 0.47
N GLY A 59 11.85 -1.64 0.62
CA GLY A 59 11.31 -2.27 1.82
C GLY A 59 11.89 -3.67 2.05
N PHE A 60 12.17 -4.43 0.98
CA PHE A 60 12.89 -5.70 1.08
C PHE A 60 14.40 -5.50 1.33
N GLY A 61 15.01 -4.57 0.59
CA GLY A 61 16.44 -4.29 0.64
C GLY A 61 16.91 -3.71 1.98
N ALA A 62 16.08 -2.89 2.65
CA ALA A 62 16.43 -2.26 3.91
C ALA A 62 16.79 -3.25 5.02
N PRO A 63 15.95 -4.24 5.40
CA PRO A 63 16.33 -5.25 6.39
C PRO A 63 17.41 -6.21 5.87
N LEU A 64 17.46 -6.49 4.57
CA LEU A 64 18.49 -7.36 3.99
C LEU A 64 19.90 -6.75 4.10
N LEU A 65 20.04 -5.46 3.75
CA LEU A 65 21.32 -4.75 3.82
C LEU A 65 21.71 -4.43 5.26
N ASP A 66 20.75 -4.24 6.15
CA ASP A 66 20.98 -4.16 7.60
C ASP A 66 21.56 -5.48 8.14
N LEU A 67 20.99 -6.63 7.75
CA LEU A 67 21.52 -7.95 8.10
C LEU A 67 22.93 -8.21 7.55
N ALA A 68 23.24 -7.65 6.39
CA ALA A 68 24.56 -7.74 5.78
C ALA A 68 25.59 -6.78 6.41
N GLY A 69 25.17 -5.91 7.35
CA GLY A 69 26.03 -4.91 7.98
C GLY A 69 26.45 -3.78 7.03
N VAL A 70 25.70 -3.55 5.96
CA VAL A 70 26.01 -2.53 4.93
C VAL A 70 25.44 -1.16 5.31
N LEU A 71 24.31 -1.13 6.02
CA LEU A 71 23.64 0.10 6.44
C LEU A 71 23.73 0.27 7.95
N ASP A 72 24.11 1.47 8.39
CA ASP A 72 24.04 1.85 9.79
C ASP A 72 22.62 2.29 10.17
N PRO A 73 22.12 1.90 11.36
CA PRO A 73 20.87 2.41 11.88
C PRO A 73 20.99 3.90 12.25
N ILE A 74 19.90 4.63 12.05
CA ILE A 74 19.70 5.99 12.54
C ILE A 74 19.58 5.89 14.06
N ARG A 75 20.69 6.16 14.74
CA ARG A 75 20.85 5.97 16.20
C ARG A 75 19.76 6.61 17.05
N ALA A 76 19.18 7.73 16.60
CA ALA A 76 18.09 8.40 17.30
C ALA A 76 16.79 7.59 17.37
N LEU A 77 16.63 6.59 16.49
CA LEU A 77 15.46 5.72 16.40
C LEU A 77 15.78 4.28 16.84
N ASP A 78 17.04 3.96 17.10
CA ASP A 78 17.49 2.61 17.49
C ASP A 78 17.31 2.38 18.99
N SER A 79 16.06 2.11 19.39
CA SER A 79 15.72 1.80 20.78
C SER A 79 14.66 0.71 20.85
N GLY A 80 14.68 -0.09 21.92
CA GLY A 80 13.72 -1.18 22.11
C GLY A 80 12.26 -0.74 22.07
N ALA A 81 11.94 0.43 22.64
CA ALA A 81 10.59 0.99 22.62
C ALA A 81 10.14 1.33 21.18
N VAL A 82 11.02 1.93 20.38
CA VAL A 82 10.74 2.24 18.96
C VAL A 82 10.50 0.95 18.17
N HIS A 83 11.30 -0.09 18.41
CA HIS A 83 11.13 -1.37 17.73
C HIS A 83 9.80 -2.06 18.07
N VAL A 84 9.36 -1.99 19.34
CA VAL A 84 8.05 -2.53 19.76
C VAL A 84 6.90 -1.78 19.07
N VAL A 85 6.96 -0.45 19.05
CA VAL A 85 5.97 0.38 18.34
C VAL A 85 6.00 0.06 16.84
N GLY A 86 7.18 -0.11 16.26
CA GLY A 86 7.37 -0.49 14.86
C GLY A 86 6.73 -1.82 14.52
N GLY A 87 6.98 -2.85 15.34
CA GLY A 87 6.36 -4.16 15.20
C GLY A 87 4.84 -4.11 15.31
N ALA A 88 4.31 -3.35 16.27
CA ALA A 88 2.87 -3.17 16.42
C ALA A 88 2.23 -2.48 15.20
N LEU A 89 2.83 -1.38 14.71
CA LEU A 89 2.36 -0.67 13.51
C LEU A 89 2.43 -1.55 12.27
N PHE A 90 3.51 -2.33 12.12
CA PHE A 90 3.68 -3.27 11.01
C PHE A 90 2.56 -4.32 11.00
N LEU A 91 2.31 -4.97 12.13
CA LEU A 91 1.30 -6.02 12.24
C LEU A 91 -0.12 -5.48 12.07
N LEU A 92 -0.45 -4.35 12.70
CA LEU A 92 -1.76 -3.72 12.56
C LEU A 92 -2.01 -3.26 11.13
N GLY A 93 -0.99 -2.69 10.47
CA GLY A 93 -1.04 -2.31 9.07
C GLY A 93 -1.26 -3.50 8.16
N LEU A 94 -0.51 -4.59 8.33
CA LEU A 94 -0.69 -5.84 7.58
C LEU A 94 -2.12 -6.37 7.73
N ILE A 95 -2.64 -6.47 8.96
CA ILE A 95 -4.01 -6.94 9.22
C ILE A 95 -5.03 -6.04 8.52
N ALA A 96 -4.89 -4.72 8.64
CA ALA A 96 -5.78 -3.76 8.00
C ALA A 96 -5.72 -3.85 6.46
N THR A 97 -4.55 -4.06 5.87
CA THR A 97 -4.38 -4.32 4.44
C THR A 97 -5.18 -5.55 4.02
N LEU A 98 -5.05 -6.67 4.75
CA LEU A 98 -5.78 -7.90 4.44
C LEU A 98 -7.30 -7.73 4.58
N ILE A 99 -7.77 -7.03 5.62
CA ILE A 99 -9.20 -6.73 5.79
C ILE A 99 -9.72 -5.89 4.62
N GLY A 100 -8.98 -4.86 4.19
CA GLY A 100 -9.33 -4.04 3.03
C GLY A 100 -9.42 -4.87 1.75
N GLN A 101 -8.43 -5.74 1.51
CA GLN A 101 -8.39 -6.63 0.35
C GLN A 101 -9.53 -7.66 0.33
N MET A 102 -9.88 -8.22 1.49
CA MET A 102 -11.01 -9.14 1.62
C MET A 102 -12.35 -8.43 1.41
N THR A 103 -12.49 -7.21 1.92
CA THR A 103 -13.70 -6.39 1.73
C THR A 103 -13.92 -6.05 0.24
N MET A 104 -12.84 -5.75 -0.48
CA MET A 104 -12.90 -5.49 -1.92
C MET A 104 -13.31 -6.74 -2.72
N GLY A 105 -13.05 -7.95 -2.21
CA GLY A 105 -13.43 -9.18 -2.87
C GLY A 105 -12.91 -9.25 -4.31
N VAL A 106 -13.73 -9.71 -5.25
CA VAL A 106 -13.34 -9.84 -6.67
C VAL A 106 -13.04 -8.50 -7.35
N SER A 107 -13.48 -7.38 -6.79
CA SER A 107 -13.21 -6.03 -7.29
C SER A 107 -11.78 -5.55 -6.98
N TRP A 108 -11.00 -6.30 -6.21
CA TRP A 108 -9.60 -5.95 -5.93
C TRP A 108 -8.76 -5.99 -7.21
N ARG A 109 -8.05 -4.89 -7.46
CA ARG A 109 -7.07 -4.75 -8.55
C ARG A 109 -5.90 -3.89 -8.08
N ILE A 110 -4.76 -4.03 -8.75
CA ILE A 110 -3.64 -3.10 -8.68
C ILE A 110 -3.50 -2.42 -10.03
N GLY A 111 -3.55 -1.09 -10.04
CA GLY A 111 -3.64 -0.29 -11.26
C GLY A 111 -5.09 -0.16 -11.76
N VAL A 112 -5.27 0.67 -12.78
CA VAL A 112 -6.58 0.92 -13.41
C VAL A 112 -6.60 0.26 -14.79
N ASP A 113 -7.68 -0.45 -15.09
CA ASP A 113 -8.01 -0.86 -16.45
C ASP A 113 -9.25 -0.10 -16.91
N HIS A 114 -9.07 0.80 -17.87
CA HIS A 114 -10.15 1.63 -18.41
C HIS A 114 -11.20 0.81 -19.20
N SER A 115 -10.88 -0.41 -19.61
CA SER A 115 -11.82 -1.30 -20.30
C SER A 115 -12.77 -2.02 -19.35
N GLU A 116 -12.45 -2.06 -18.06
CA GLU A 116 -13.24 -2.73 -17.06
C GLU A 116 -14.10 -1.75 -16.26
N ARG A 117 -15.26 -2.23 -15.80
CA ARG A 117 -16.12 -1.51 -14.86
C ARG A 117 -16.29 -2.34 -13.62
N THR A 118 -15.56 -2.00 -12.57
CA THR A 118 -15.69 -2.64 -11.26
C THR A 118 -16.86 -2.06 -10.49
N GLU A 119 -17.51 -2.88 -9.66
CA GLU A 119 -18.49 -2.36 -8.71
C GLU A 119 -17.83 -1.47 -7.65
N MET A 120 -18.53 -0.40 -7.27
CA MET A 120 -18.06 0.52 -6.25
C MET A 120 -18.30 -0.07 -4.86
N VAL A 121 -17.22 -0.36 -4.14
CA VAL A 121 -17.27 -0.89 -2.77
C VAL A 121 -17.24 0.27 -1.78
N THR A 122 -18.30 0.43 -0.98
CA THR A 122 -18.41 1.50 0.03
C THR A 122 -18.59 0.99 1.47
N GLY A 123 -18.72 -0.33 1.64
CA GLY A 123 -18.91 -0.98 2.95
C GLY A 123 -17.61 -1.26 3.70
N GLY A 124 -17.73 -1.56 5.00
CA GLY A 124 -16.60 -1.93 5.84
C GLY A 124 -15.54 -0.80 5.95
N PRO A 125 -14.24 -1.08 5.79
CA PRO A 125 -13.19 -0.06 5.83
C PRO A 125 -13.38 1.07 4.81
N PHE A 126 -14.03 0.78 3.67
CA PHE A 126 -14.34 1.79 2.64
C PHE A 126 -15.36 2.84 3.13
N GLY A 127 -16.09 2.59 4.23
CA GLY A 127 -16.93 3.61 4.87
C GLY A 127 -16.13 4.59 5.73
N LEU A 128 -14.92 4.23 6.16
CA LEU A 128 -14.07 5.05 7.02
C LEU A 128 -13.13 5.93 6.18
N VAL A 129 -12.48 5.32 5.20
CA VAL A 129 -11.59 5.97 4.23
C VAL A 129 -11.78 5.30 2.87
N ARG A 130 -11.67 6.06 1.77
CA ARG A 130 -11.94 5.52 0.43
C ARG A 130 -10.80 4.68 -0.16
N ASN A 131 -9.59 4.82 0.39
CA ASN A 131 -8.44 4.01 -0.01
C ASN A 131 -7.88 3.20 1.18
N PRO A 132 -8.67 2.30 1.81
CA PRO A 132 -8.29 1.67 3.07
C PRO A 132 -7.05 0.78 2.94
N ILE A 133 -6.88 0.10 1.80
CA ILE A 133 -5.70 -0.73 1.54
C ILE A 133 -4.44 0.14 1.54
N PHE A 134 -4.42 1.20 0.73
CA PHE A 134 -3.29 2.13 0.68
C PHE A 134 -3.06 2.86 2.01
N SER A 135 -4.13 3.20 2.72
CA SER A 135 -4.05 3.80 4.05
C SER A 135 -3.36 2.87 5.05
N ALA A 136 -3.58 1.55 4.95
CA ALA A 136 -2.94 0.54 5.79
C ALA A 136 -1.49 0.21 5.39
N MET A 137 -1.13 0.43 4.12
CA MET A 137 0.26 0.25 3.67
C MET A 137 1.23 1.26 4.30
N ILE A 138 0.77 2.49 4.58
CA ILE A 138 1.58 3.55 5.21
C ILE A 138 2.06 3.16 6.61
N PRO A 139 1.19 2.79 7.58
CA PRO A 139 1.63 2.34 8.90
C PRO A 139 2.41 1.03 8.83
N THR A 140 2.14 0.15 7.85
CA THR A 140 2.96 -1.05 7.63
C THR A 140 4.41 -0.67 7.29
N SER A 141 4.59 0.23 6.31
CA SER A 141 5.92 0.70 5.90
C SER A 141 6.60 1.54 6.96
N LEU A 142 5.86 2.34 7.73
CA LEU A 142 6.39 3.05 8.89
C LEU A 142 6.84 2.07 9.97
N GLY A 143 6.06 1.03 10.25
CA GLY A 143 6.44 -0.03 11.18
C GLY A 143 7.74 -0.71 10.78
N LEU A 144 7.95 -0.96 9.48
CA LEU A 144 9.20 -1.48 8.95
C LEU A 144 10.38 -0.51 9.21
N VAL A 145 10.20 0.78 8.93
CA VAL A 145 11.21 1.82 9.24
C VAL A 145 11.57 1.80 10.71
N LEU A 146 10.58 1.68 11.60
CA LEU A 146 10.86 1.65 13.04
C LEU A 146 11.47 0.32 13.50
N LEU A 147 11.34 -0.79 12.76
CA LEU A 147 12.01 -2.06 13.07
C LEU A 147 13.46 -2.11 12.58
N VAL A 148 13.74 -1.44 11.46
CA VAL A 148 15.07 -1.33 10.84
C VAL A 148 15.31 0.13 10.43
N PRO A 149 15.64 1.02 11.37
CA PRO A 149 15.65 2.46 11.16
C PRO A 149 16.86 2.93 10.38
N ASN A 150 17.05 2.46 9.15
CA ASN A 150 18.13 2.90 8.27
C ASN A 150 17.61 3.83 7.16
N PRO A 151 18.49 4.61 6.49
CA PRO A 151 18.09 5.57 5.48
C PRO A 151 17.31 4.94 4.30
N LEU A 152 17.63 3.70 3.92
CA LEU A 152 16.95 3.01 2.83
C LEU A 152 15.48 2.73 3.16
N ALA A 153 15.18 2.31 4.40
CA ALA A 153 13.81 2.13 4.85
C ALA A 153 13.01 3.45 4.79
N VAL A 154 13.63 4.56 5.22
CA VAL A 154 13.00 5.90 5.19
C VAL A 154 12.71 6.34 3.76
N VAL A 155 13.67 6.20 2.84
CA VAL A 155 13.48 6.53 1.43
C VAL A 155 12.40 5.63 0.82
N GLY A 156 12.36 4.34 1.18
CA GLY A 156 11.30 3.42 0.76
C GLY A 156 9.91 3.86 1.21
N LEU A 157 9.76 4.29 2.47
CA LEU A 157 8.50 4.86 2.97
C LEU A 157 8.08 6.12 2.21
N LEU A 158 9.01 7.04 1.96
CA LEU A 158 8.73 8.26 1.21
C LEU A 158 8.32 7.95 -0.23
N ALA A 159 9.03 7.05 -0.90
CA ALA A 159 8.68 6.57 -2.24
C ALA A 159 7.29 5.94 -2.27
N LEU A 160 6.95 5.14 -1.26
CA LEU A 160 5.61 4.56 -1.12
C LEU A 160 4.55 5.65 -0.98
N VAL A 161 4.71 6.59 -0.06
CA VAL A 161 3.71 7.66 0.16
C VAL A 161 3.48 8.47 -1.13
N VAL A 162 4.56 8.82 -1.84
CA VAL A 162 4.45 9.54 -3.12
C VAL A 162 3.75 8.66 -4.18
N ALA A 163 4.10 7.38 -4.28
CA ALA A 163 3.45 6.45 -5.20
C ALA A 163 1.94 6.35 -4.94
N LEU A 164 1.53 6.20 -3.68
CA LEU A 164 0.14 6.09 -3.27
C LEU A 164 -0.64 7.38 -3.52
N GLU A 165 -0.05 8.54 -3.24
CA GLU A 165 -0.66 9.83 -3.50
C GLU A 165 -0.86 10.07 -5.01
N LEU A 166 0.13 9.71 -5.83
CA LEU A 166 0.06 9.82 -7.28
C LEU A 166 -0.99 8.85 -7.86
N GLN A 167 -0.95 7.58 -7.44
CA GLN A 167 -1.88 6.54 -7.85
C GLN A 167 -3.32 6.96 -7.52
N VAL A 168 -3.60 7.39 -6.30
CA VAL A 168 -4.97 7.74 -5.90
C VAL A 168 -5.42 9.02 -6.58
N ARG A 169 -4.67 10.12 -6.46
CA ARG A 169 -5.19 11.44 -6.88
C ARG A 169 -5.24 11.63 -8.37
N VAL A 170 -4.30 11.01 -9.10
CA VAL A 170 -4.10 11.29 -10.53
C VAL A 170 -4.61 10.15 -11.39
N VAL A 171 -4.69 8.92 -10.85
CA VAL A 171 -5.13 7.74 -11.61
C VAL A 171 -6.50 7.27 -11.15
N GLU A 172 -6.63 6.82 -9.89
CA GLU A 172 -7.84 6.13 -9.43
C GLU A 172 -9.03 7.05 -9.22
N GLU A 173 -8.88 8.18 -8.52
CA GLU A 173 -10.01 9.07 -8.26
C GLU A 173 -10.62 9.66 -9.55
N PRO A 174 -9.82 10.12 -10.54
CA PRO A 174 -10.37 10.57 -11.82
C PRO A 174 -11.07 9.44 -12.60
N TYR A 175 -10.53 8.22 -12.56
CA TYR A 175 -11.17 7.05 -13.17
C TYR A 175 -12.49 6.67 -12.49
N LEU A 176 -12.52 6.64 -11.16
CA LEU A 176 -13.74 6.34 -10.40
C LEU A 176 -14.81 7.41 -10.61
N LEU A 177 -14.41 8.69 -10.68
CA LEU A 177 -15.31 9.79 -10.99
C LEU A 177 -15.89 9.68 -12.41
N SER A 178 -15.07 9.36 -13.42
CA SER A 178 -15.55 9.20 -14.79
C SER A 178 -16.43 7.95 -14.97
N THR A 179 -16.18 6.90 -14.19
CA THR A 179 -16.91 5.62 -14.27
C THR A 179 -18.23 5.65 -13.51
N HIS A 180 -18.27 6.25 -12.33
CA HIS A 180 -19.41 6.21 -11.40
C HIS A 180 -20.12 7.56 -11.20
N GLY A 181 -19.56 8.66 -11.71
CA GLY A 181 -20.20 9.97 -11.76
C GLY A 181 -20.69 10.46 -10.40
N ALA A 182 -21.99 10.79 -10.32
CA ALA A 182 -22.64 11.37 -9.14
C ALA A 182 -22.52 10.49 -7.89
N THR A 183 -22.59 9.15 -8.04
CA THR A 183 -22.45 8.23 -6.92
C THR A 183 -21.07 8.33 -6.26
N TYR A 184 -20.02 8.50 -7.05
CA TYR A 184 -18.66 8.69 -6.53
C TYR A 184 -18.50 10.06 -5.88
N ALA A 185 -19.04 11.11 -6.49
CA ALA A 185 -19.00 12.46 -5.91
C ALA A 185 -19.73 12.52 -4.55
N GLU A 186 -20.89 11.87 -4.43
CA GLU A 186 -21.62 11.80 -3.17
C GLU A 186 -20.81 11.06 -2.08
N TYR A 187 -20.11 10.01 -2.47
CA TYR A 187 -19.23 9.25 -1.59
C TYR A 187 -18.02 10.06 -1.12
N THR A 188 -17.35 10.82 -2.00
CA THR A 188 -16.19 11.65 -1.62
C THR A 188 -16.56 12.80 -0.68
N SER A 189 -17.81 13.23 -0.67
CA SER A 189 -18.30 14.25 0.25
C SER A 189 -18.35 13.75 1.70
N ARG A 190 -18.54 12.44 1.90
CA ARG A 190 -18.70 11.80 3.22
C ARG A 190 -17.43 11.14 3.72
N VAL A 191 -16.61 10.59 2.83
CA VAL A 191 -15.49 9.70 3.19
C VAL A 191 -14.14 10.33 2.83
N GLY A 192 -13.22 10.35 3.80
CA GLY A 192 -11.87 10.89 3.63
C GLY A 192 -10.98 10.00 2.74
N ARG A 193 -9.88 10.55 2.22
CA ARG A 193 -9.00 9.88 1.24
C ARG A 193 -8.22 8.72 1.86
N PHE A 194 -7.34 9.06 2.80
CA PHE A 194 -6.45 8.13 3.50
C PHE A 194 -6.66 8.14 5.03
N VAL A 195 -7.23 9.22 5.54
CA VAL A 195 -7.49 9.43 6.96
C VAL A 195 -8.97 9.83 7.09
N PRO A 196 -9.71 9.29 8.08
CA PRO A 196 -11.11 9.64 8.27
C PRO A 196 -11.32 11.16 8.34
N GLY A 197 -12.25 11.66 7.55
CA GLY A 197 -12.59 13.10 7.51
C GLY A 197 -11.66 13.99 6.67
N ILE A 198 -10.44 13.55 6.32
CA ILE A 198 -9.48 14.38 5.58
C ILE A 198 -9.56 14.12 4.08
N GLY A 199 -9.61 15.18 3.27
CA GLY A 199 -9.63 15.09 1.81
C GLY A 199 -11.02 14.80 1.22
N ARG A 200 -12.09 15.09 1.95
CA ARG A 200 -13.48 15.11 1.44
C ARG A 200 -13.65 16.21 0.39
N ARG A 201 -14.47 15.96 -0.63
CA ARG A 201 -14.79 16.88 -1.74
C ARG A 201 -16.18 16.60 -2.26
#